data_AF-A0A1H7A6A7-F1
#
_entry.id   AF-A0A1H7A6A7-F1
#
_cell.length_a   1.000
_cell.length_b   1.000
_cell.length_c   1.000
_cell.angle_alpha   90.00
_cell.angle_beta   90.00
_cell.angle_gamma   90.00
#
_symmetry.space_group_name_H-M   'P 1'
#
loop_
_entity.id
_entity.type
_entity.pdbx_description
1 polymer ?
#
loop_
_entity_poly.entity_id
_entity_poly.type
_entity_poly.pdbx_seq_one_letter_code
_entity_poly.pdbx_strand_id
1 'polypeptide(L)'
;MRRSRRDPELEAARYAVARDDAAAHESPTVDVASQAAEHERREQEKRVEARRARDRADTQHLWVERRIAEAQARGDFENLPGAGKPIPGLTSGDPDWWVKGLVERERLSGLGPESVMLRREDAALDARLDALAAEAEVREAVEGFNARVRTARCRPADGPPLVTPTRDVDAEVRRWRGRRPGGA
;
A
#
# COMPACT_ATOMS: atom_id res chain seq x y z
N MET A 1 4.22 28.44 -56.53
CA MET A 1 3.41 27.87 -55.41
C MET A 1 2.22 28.78 -55.13
N ARG A 2 1.04 28.51 -55.72
CA ARG A 2 -0.20 29.25 -55.41
C ARG A 2 -0.76 28.69 -54.10
N ARG A 3 -0.74 29.48 -53.01
CA ARG A 3 -1.40 29.10 -51.76
C ARG A 3 -2.90 29.25 -51.97
N SER A 4 -3.63 28.14 -51.84
CA SER A 4 -5.09 28.10 -51.88
C SER A 4 -5.64 29.11 -50.86
N ARG A 5 -6.33 30.13 -51.34
CA ARG A 5 -7.04 31.10 -50.52
C ARG A 5 -8.17 30.31 -49.87
N ARG A 6 -8.15 30.13 -48.54
CA ARG A 6 -9.26 29.51 -47.81
C ARG A 6 -10.52 30.26 -48.20
N ASP A 7 -11.39 29.57 -48.91
CA ASP A 7 -12.59 30.14 -49.47
C ASP A 7 -13.63 30.24 -48.35
N PRO A 8 -13.99 31.47 -47.91
CA PRO A 8 -14.92 31.66 -46.81
C PRO A 8 -16.30 31.08 -47.12
N GLU A 9 -16.66 30.93 -48.39
CA GLU A 9 -17.93 30.33 -48.80
C GLU A 9 -17.94 28.82 -48.55
N LEU A 10 -16.81 28.12 -48.74
CA LEU A 10 -16.68 26.70 -48.43
C LEU A 10 -16.75 26.43 -46.92
N GLU A 11 -16.20 27.32 -46.08
CA GLU A 11 -16.30 27.20 -44.62
C GLU A 11 -17.71 27.54 -44.12
N ALA A 12 -18.38 28.54 -44.72
CA ALA A 12 -19.78 28.84 -44.41
C ALA A 12 -20.71 27.69 -44.81
N ALA A 13 -20.47 27.05 -45.97
CA ALA A 13 -21.21 25.87 -46.42
C ALA A 13 -20.98 24.67 -45.50
N ARG A 14 -19.74 24.43 -45.07
CA ARG A 14 -19.42 23.38 -44.08
C ARG A 14 -20.09 23.63 -42.74
N TYR A 15 -20.13 24.88 -42.30
CA TYR A 15 -20.82 25.25 -41.06
C TYR A 15 -22.34 25.07 -41.19
N ALA A 16 -22.94 25.43 -42.32
CA ALA A 16 -24.36 25.18 -42.58
C ALA A 16 -24.68 23.68 -42.59
N VAL A 17 -23.85 22.86 -43.25
CA VAL A 17 -23.99 21.40 -43.25
C VAL A 17 -23.82 20.82 -41.85
N ALA A 18 -22.81 21.24 -41.08
CA ALA A 18 -22.63 20.78 -39.71
C ALA A 18 -23.78 21.21 -38.78
N ARG A 19 -24.37 22.38 -39.02
CA ARG A 19 -25.53 22.88 -38.29
C ARG A 19 -26.80 22.10 -38.65
N ASP A 20 -26.97 21.77 -39.92
CA ASP A 20 -28.09 20.97 -40.40
C ASP A 20 -27.93 19.50 -39.98
N ASP A 21 -26.72 18.94 -39.96
CA ASP A 21 -26.41 17.61 -39.41
C ASP A 21 -26.63 17.54 -37.90
N ALA A 22 -26.30 18.62 -37.17
CA ALA A 22 -26.60 18.75 -35.73
C ALA A 22 -28.09 18.98 -35.46
N ALA A 23 -28.83 19.58 -36.40
CA ALA A 23 -30.28 19.70 -36.36
C ALA A 23 -30.99 18.40 -36.77
N ALA A 24 -30.35 17.58 -37.62
CA ALA A 24 -30.83 16.27 -38.06
C ALA A 24 -30.53 15.15 -37.04
N HIS A 25 -29.49 15.29 -36.23
CA HIS A 25 -29.30 14.48 -35.02
C HIS A 25 -30.26 14.98 -33.93
N GLU A 26 -31.46 14.41 -33.89
CA GLU A 26 -32.38 14.53 -32.75
C GLU A 26 -31.61 14.08 -31.50
N SER A 27 -31.08 15.05 -30.75
CA SER A 27 -30.41 14.79 -29.49
C SER A 27 -31.41 14.06 -28.61
N PRO A 28 -31.09 12.88 -28.04
CA PRO A 28 -32.05 12.11 -27.28
C PRO A 28 -32.65 13.03 -26.22
N THR A 29 -33.98 13.21 -26.27
CA THR A 29 -34.69 14.06 -25.33
C THR A 29 -34.50 13.46 -23.96
N VAL A 30 -33.57 14.04 -23.22
CA VAL A 30 -33.28 13.62 -21.86
C VAL A 30 -34.55 13.92 -21.06
N ASP A 31 -35.25 12.86 -20.64
CA ASP A 31 -36.38 13.00 -19.72
C ASP A 31 -35.83 13.40 -18.35
N VAL A 32 -35.69 14.71 -18.18
CA VAL A 32 -35.20 15.34 -16.96
C VAL A 32 -36.06 14.95 -15.75
N ALA A 33 -37.35 14.71 -15.94
CA ALA A 33 -38.25 14.31 -14.85
C ALA A 33 -37.96 12.88 -14.41
N SER A 34 -37.76 11.95 -15.35
CA SER A 34 -37.35 10.58 -15.02
C SER A 34 -35.96 10.55 -14.37
N GLN A 35 -35.01 11.33 -14.88
CA GLN A 35 -33.67 11.42 -14.29
C GLN A 35 -33.68 12.03 -12.88
N ALA A 36 -34.49 13.06 -12.65
CA ALA A 36 -34.67 13.65 -11.32
C ALA A 36 -35.28 12.63 -10.35
N ALA A 37 -36.32 11.90 -10.77
CA ALA A 37 -36.93 10.86 -9.94
C ALA A 37 -35.97 9.69 -9.63
N GLU A 38 -35.13 9.28 -10.60
CA GLU A 38 -34.08 8.30 -10.36
C GLU A 38 -33.02 8.80 -9.40
N HIS A 39 -32.60 10.05 -9.53
CA HIS A 39 -31.64 10.68 -8.63
C HIS A 39 -32.20 10.75 -7.20
N GLU A 40 -33.46 11.16 -7.03
CA GLU A 40 -34.12 11.17 -5.73
C GLU A 40 -34.23 9.77 -5.10
N ARG A 41 -34.56 8.74 -5.89
CA ARG A 41 -34.56 7.34 -5.43
C ARG A 41 -33.17 6.91 -4.94
N ARG A 42 -32.12 7.19 -5.72
CA ARG A 42 -30.73 6.88 -5.34
C ARG A 42 -30.32 7.62 -4.07
N GLU A 43 -30.70 8.89 -3.92
CA GLU A 43 -30.40 9.67 -2.72
C GLU A 43 -31.16 9.16 -1.49
N GLN A 44 -32.41 8.72 -1.65
CA GLN A 44 -33.18 8.07 -0.59
C GLN A 44 -32.54 6.74 -0.16
N GLU A 45 -32.14 5.90 -1.12
CA GLU A 45 -31.43 4.65 -0.86
C GLU A 45 -30.13 4.90 -0.10
N LYS A 46 -29.31 5.87 -0.54
CA LYS A 46 -28.08 6.29 0.18
C LYS A 46 -28.37 6.75 1.60
N ARG A 47 -29.44 7.52 1.82
CA ARG A 47 -29.83 7.99 3.18
C ARG A 47 -30.23 6.82 4.07
N VAL A 48 -30.99 5.86 3.55
CA VAL A 48 -31.37 4.63 4.28
C VAL A 48 -30.15 3.79 4.58
N GLU A 49 -29.24 3.63 3.62
CA GLU A 49 -27.99 2.90 3.81
C GLU A 49 -27.09 3.57 4.84
N ALA A 50 -26.93 4.89 4.79
CA ALA A 50 -26.17 5.66 5.76
C ALA A 50 -26.75 5.53 7.17
N ARG A 51 -28.08 5.56 7.31
CA ARG A 51 -28.77 5.31 8.59
C ARG A 51 -28.47 3.89 9.09
N ARG A 52 -28.62 2.88 8.23
CA ARG A 52 -28.30 1.48 8.58
C ARG A 52 -26.82 1.30 8.96
N ALA A 53 -25.91 1.99 8.29
CA ALA A 53 -24.48 1.94 8.61
C ALA A 53 -24.21 2.53 10.01
N ARG A 54 -24.86 3.65 10.32
CA ARG A 54 -24.77 4.29 11.65
C ARG A 54 -25.35 3.37 12.74
N ASP A 55 -26.55 2.84 12.53
CA ASP A 55 -27.19 1.90 13.46
C ASP A 55 -26.31 0.65 13.70
N ARG A 56 -25.67 0.11 12.66
CA ARG A 56 -24.71 -1.01 12.80
C ARG A 56 -23.49 -0.63 13.62
N ALA A 57 -22.93 0.56 13.41
CA ALA A 57 -21.78 1.04 14.19
C ALA A 57 -22.17 1.20 15.66
N ASP A 58 -23.32 1.81 15.94
CA ASP A 58 -23.83 2.05 17.30
C ASP A 58 -24.11 0.72 18.03
N THR A 59 -24.59 -0.29 17.31
CA THR A 59 -24.95 -1.61 17.89
C THR A 59 -23.84 -2.67 17.81
N GLN A 60 -22.68 -2.36 17.22
CA GLN A 60 -21.59 -3.32 17.04
C GLN A 60 -21.15 -3.95 18.37
N HIS A 61 -21.08 -3.16 19.43
CA HIS A 61 -20.71 -3.63 20.76
C HIS A 61 -21.64 -4.76 21.26
N LEU A 62 -22.96 -4.67 21.04
CA LEU A 62 -23.92 -5.69 21.46
C LEU A 62 -23.67 -7.04 20.80
N TRP A 63 -23.29 -7.03 19.52
CA TRP A 63 -22.94 -8.25 18.80
C TRP A 63 -21.65 -8.87 19.36
N VAL A 64 -20.64 -8.03 19.64
CA VAL A 64 -19.38 -8.48 20.25
C VAL A 64 -19.62 -9.07 21.65
N GLU A 65 -20.36 -8.38 22.50
CA GLU A 65 -20.73 -8.84 23.85
C GLU A 65 -21.45 -10.20 23.80
N ARG A 66 -22.42 -10.34 22.89
CA ARG A 66 -23.10 -11.63 22.68
C ARG A 66 -22.13 -12.74 22.29
N ARG A 67 -21.16 -12.46 21.40
CA ARG A 67 -20.15 -13.45 21.00
C ARG A 67 -19.22 -13.84 22.13
N ILE A 68 -18.83 -12.88 22.98
CA ILE A 68 -18.03 -13.14 24.19
C ILE A 68 -18.81 -14.03 25.15
N ALA A 69 -20.07 -13.71 25.43
CA ALA A 69 -20.93 -14.51 26.32
C ALA A 69 -21.14 -15.94 25.80
N GLU A 70 -21.36 -16.11 24.48
CA GLU A 70 -21.45 -17.43 23.85
C GLU A 70 -20.13 -18.22 23.99
N ALA A 71 -18.97 -17.57 23.85
CA ALA A 71 -17.66 -18.21 24.02
C ALA A 71 -17.36 -18.58 25.48
N GLN A 72 -17.73 -17.72 26.44
CA GLN A 72 -17.66 -18.02 27.87
C GLN A 72 -18.54 -19.22 28.23
N ALA A 73 -19.78 -19.28 27.73
CA ALA A 73 -20.69 -20.39 27.99
C ALA A 73 -20.19 -21.74 27.43
N ARG A 74 -19.44 -21.71 26.31
CA ARG A 74 -18.78 -22.90 25.76
C ARG A 74 -17.52 -23.31 26.54
N GLY A 75 -17.01 -22.45 27.41
CA GLY A 75 -15.74 -22.66 28.09
C GLY A 75 -14.53 -22.43 27.17
N ASP A 76 -14.65 -21.65 26.09
CA ASP A 76 -13.54 -21.37 25.17
C ASP A 76 -12.36 -20.64 25.87
N PHE A 77 -12.64 -20.02 27.03
CA PHE A 77 -11.65 -19.35 27.88
C PHE A 77 -11.12 -20.24 29.02
N GLU A 78 -11.58 -21.49 29.14
CA GLU A 78 -11.07 -22.45 30.12
C GLU A 78 -9.78 -23.12 29.59
N ASN A 79 -8.85 -23.44 30.49
CA ASN A 79 -7.57 -24.12 30.15
C ASN A 79 -6.72 -23.41 29.08
N LEU A 80 -6.75 -22.07 29.01
CA LEU A 80 -5.91 -21.32 28.09
C LEU A 80 -4.42 -21.64 28.30
N PRO A 81 -3.59 -21.63 27.24
CA PRO A 81 -2.15 -21.73 27.37
C PRO A 81 -1.60 -20.67 28.33
N GLY A 82 -1.09 -21.10 29.48
CA GLY A 82 -0.61 -20.20 30.53
C GLY A 82 -1.57 -19.95 31.68
N ALA A 83 -2.79 -20.52 31.66
CA ALA A 83 -3.73 -20.44 32.78
C ALA A 83 -3.09 -20.98 34.07
N GLY A 84 -3.12 -20.16 35.13
CA GLY A 84 -2.52 -20.47 36.44
C GLY A 84 -0.99 -20.47 36.47
N LYS A 85 -0.30 -20.22 35.35
CA LYS A 85 1.15 -20.12 35.29
C LYS A 85 1.59 -18.65 35.38
N PRO A 86 2.78 -18.36 35.94
CA PRO A 86 3.34 -17.02 35.88
C PRO A 86 3.48 -16.54 34.43
N ILE A 87 3.13 -15.28 34.18
CA ILE A 87 3.27 -14.69 32.85
C ILE A 87 4.78 -14.53 32.54
N PRO A 88 5.29 -15.13 31.44
CA PRO A 88 6.69 -15.01 31.07
C PRO A 88 7.12 -13.55 30.91
N GLY A 89 8.26 -13.17 31.51
CA GLY A 89 8.83 -11.83 31.37
C GLY A 89 8.23 -10.76 32.29
N LEU A 90 7.14 -11.04 33.02
CA LEU A 90 6.49 -10.06 33.91
C LEU A 90 7.42 -9.56 35.04
N THR A 91 8.34 -10.40 35.50
CA THR A 91 9.29 -10.06 36.59
C THR A 91 10.59 -9.41 36.10
N SER A 92 10.70 -9.09 34.81
CA SER A 92 11.94 -8.56 34.22
C SER A 92 12.23 -7.10 34.61
N GLY A 93 11.24 -6.37 35.13
CA GLY A 93 11.35 -4.94 35.44
C GLY A 93 11.39 -4.03 34.20
N ASP A 94 11.27 -4.60 33.00
CA ASP A 94 11.22 -3.90 31.73
C ASP A 94 9.76 -3.50 31.42
N PRO A 95 9.43 -2.21 31.25
CA PRO A 95 8.06 -1.80 30.91
C PRO A 95 7.59 -2.36 29.55
N ASP A 96 8.52 -2.64 28.63
CA ASP A 96 8.24 -3.12 27.28
C ASP A 96 8.31 -4.66 27.16
N TRP A 97 8.32 -5.38 28.29
CA TRP A 97 8.44 -6.85 28.33
C TRP A 97 7.43 -7.56 27.42
N TRP A 98 6.19 -7.07 27.41
CA TRP A 98 5.10 -7.65 26.64
C TRP A 98 5.21 -7.33 25.14
N VAL A 99 5.72 -6.13 24.80
CA VAL A 99 5.96 -5.73 23.40
C VAL A 99 7.07 -6.60 22.82
N LYS A 100 8.18 -6.77 23.54
CA LYS A 100 9.29 -7.63 23.14
C LYS A 100 8.83 -9.09 23.01
N GLY A 101 8.04 -9.58 23.97
CA GLY A 101 7.44 -10.92 23.89
C GLY A 101 6.46 -11.10 22.72
N LEU A 102 5.71 -10.05 22.34
CA LEU A 102 4.86 -10.05 21.15
C LEU A 102 5.69 -10.10 19.87
N VAL A 103 6.71 -9.25 19.75
CA VAL A 103 7.62 -9.21 18.60
C VAL A 103 8.29 -10.57 18.38
N GLU A 104 8.76 -11.21 19.46
CA GLU A 104 9.38 -12.53 19.40
C GLU A 104 8.39 -13.62 19.00
N ARG A 105 7.21 -13.66 19.64
CA ARG A 105 6.17 -14.68 19.38
C ARG A 105 5.67 -14.64 17.95
N GLU A 106 5.36 -13.45 17.44
CA GLU A 106 4.82 -13.25 16.09
C GLU A 106 5.94 -13.16 15.03
N ARG A 107 7.21 -13.29 15.44
CA ARG A 107 8.40 -13.17 14.59
C ARG A 107 8.38 -11.89 13.76
N LEU A 108 7.96 -10.79 14.37
CA LEU A 108 7.86 -9.51 13.68
C LEU A 108 9.28 -9.02 13.34
N SER A 109 9.44 -8.60 12.09
CA SER A 109 10.68 -8.03 11.57
C SER A 109 10.38 -6.65 10.98
N GLY A 110 11.40 -5.81 10.82
CA GLY A 110 11.20 -4.49 10.22
C GLY A 110 10.63 -3.41 11.15
N LEU A 111 10.51 -3.67 12.45
CA LEU A 111 9.90 -2.74 13.42
C LEU A 111 10.86 -1.67 13.98
N GLY A 112 11.97 -1.39 13.29
CA GLY A 112 12.99 -0.44 13.73
C GLY A 112 12.94 0.88 12.97
N PRO A 113 13.58 1.94 13.50
CA PRO A 113 13.84 3.14 12.71
C PRO A 113 14.55 2.77 11.40
N GLU A 114 14.19 3.45 10.31
CA GLU A 114 14.70 3.16 8.96
C GLU A 114 16.24 3.15 8.93
N SER A 115 16.89 4.03 9.71
CA SER A 115 18.36 4.10 9.80
C SER A 115 19.00 2.85 10.40
N VAL A 116 18.34 2.21 11.36
CA VAL A 116 18.80 0.94 11.96
C VAL A 116 18.55 -0.21 10.99
N MET A 117 17.39 -0.21 10.33
CA MET A 117 17.02 -1.24 9.36
C MET A 117 17.96 -1.27 8.16
N LEU A 118 18.25 -0.10 7.57
CA LEU A 118 19.17 0.01 6.43
C LEU A 118 20.61 -0.40 6.79
N ARG A 119 21.06 -0.11 8.03
CA ARG A 119 22.39 -0.56 8.50
C ARG A 119 22.44 -2.08 8.65
N ARG A 120 21.38 -2.68 9.20
CA ARG A 120 21.29 -4.14 9.31
C ARG A 120 21.26 -4.80 7.94
N GLU A 121 20.53 -4.22 7.01
CA GLU A 121 20.49 -4.73 5.64
C GLU A 121 21.83 -4.58 4.92
N ASP A 122 22.51 -3.45 5.05
CA ASP A 122 23.85 -3.25 4.52
C ASP A 122 24.84 -4.30 5.04
N ALA A 123 24.80 -4.61 6.34
CA ALA A 123 25.62 -5.64 6.95
C ALA A 123 25.30 -7.07 6.43
N ALA A 124 24.05 -7.31 6.02
CA ALA A 124 23.61 -8.60 5.47
C ALA A 124 23.71 -8.67 3.94
N LEU A 125 24.01 -7.55 3.27
CA LEU A 125 23.93 -7.45 1.82
C LEU A 125 24.91 -8.39 1.11
N ASP A 126 26.14 -8.52 1.61
CA ASP A 126 27.14 -9.41 1.00
C ASP A 126 26.67 -10.87 0.96
N ALA A 127 26.18 -11.40 2.09
CA ALA A 127 25.64 -12.75 2.18
C ALA A 127 24.40 -12.93 1.29
N ARG A 128 23.55 -11.90 1.18
CA ARG A 128 22.39 -11.89 0.29
C ARG A 128 22.81 -11.98 -1.17
N LEU A 129 23.80 -11.19 -1.60
CA LEU A 129 24.29 -11.20 -2.98
C LEU A 129 24.94 -12.54 -3.32
N ASP A 130 25.67 -13.14 -2.39
CA ASP A 130 26.33 -14.44 -2.61
C ASP A 130 25.33 -15.60 -2.80
N ALA A 131 24.11 -15.48 -2.26
CA ALA A 131 23.03 -16.44 -2.48
C ALA A 131 22.36 -16.31 -3.87
N LEU A 132 22.54 -15.19 -4.58
CA LEU A 132 21.93 -14.97 -5.89
C LEU A 132 22.69 -15.73 -6.99
N ALA A 133 21.97 -16.14 -8.03
CA ALA A 133 22.52 -16.95 -9.11
C ALA A 133 22.81 -16.13 -10.37
N ALA A 134 22.04 -15.07 -10.63
CA ALA A 134 22.18 -14.26 -11.82
C ALA A 134 22.71 -12.85 -11.50
N GLU A 135 23.53 -12.33 -12.42
CA GLU A 135 24.04 -10.96 -12.32
C GLU A 135 22.94 -9.91 -12.34
N ALA A 136 21.88 -10.12 -13.13
CA ALA A 136 20.75 -9.23 -13.18
C ALA A 136 20.08 -9.08 -11.80
N GLU A 137 19.96 -10.18 -11.04
CA GLU A 137 19.41 -10.18 -9.69
C GLU A 137 20.33 -9.42 -8.71
N VAL A 138 21.65 -9.60 -8.84
CA VAL A 138 22.64 -8.85 -8.03
C VAL A 138 22.51 -7.36 -8.30
N ARG A 139 22.41 -6.98 -9.57
CA ARG A 139 22.25 -5.59 -10.00
C ARG A 139 20.98 -4.98 -9.41
N GLU A 140 19.85 -5.67 -9.57
CA GLU A 140 18.55 -5.27 -9.04
C GLU A 140 18.57 -5.14 -7.51
N ALA A 141 19.16 -6.10 -6.79
CA ALA A 141 19.23 -6.07 -5.34
C ALA A 141 20.02 -4.86 -4.82
N VAL A 142 21.16 -4.55 -5.43
CA VAL A 142 21.99 -3.40 -5.06
C VAL A 142 21.28 -2.08 -5.43
N GLU A 143 20.66 -2.01 -6.60
CA GLU A 143 19.90 -0.83 -7.04
C GLU A 143 18.69 -0.56 -6.14
N GLY A 144 17.95 -1.60 -5.75
CA GLY A 144 16.83 -1.52 -4.82
C GLY A 144 17.24 -1.11 -3.40
N PHE A 145 18.39 -1.59 -2.91
CA PHE A 145 18.99 -1.10 -1.67
C PHE A 145 19.35 0.39 -1.78
N ASN A 146 20.07 0.78 -2.83
CA ASN A 146 20.49 2.16 -3.05
C ASN A 146 19.30 3.12 -3.19
N ALA A 147 18.23 2.69 -3.85
CA ALA A 147 17.01 3.46 -3.97
C ALA A 147 16.42 3.77 -2.60
N ARG A 148 16.27 2.77 -1.73
CA ARG A 148 15.77 2.97 -0.36
C ARG A 148 16.68 3.87 0.48
N VAL A 149 18.00 3.70 0.40
CA VAL A 149 18.95 4.60 1.08
C VAL A 149 18.76 6.06 0.62
N ARG A 150 18.65 6.31 -0.69
CA ARG A 150 18.41 7.66 -1.22
C ARG A 150 17.07 8.22 -0.75
N THR A 151 16.00 7.44 -0.86
CA THR A 151 14.67 7.89 -0.44
C THR A 151 14.62 8.20 1.06
N ALA A 152 15.26 7.39 1.89
CA ALA A 152 15.33 7.61 3.33
C ALA A 152 16.08 8.91 3.69
N ARG A 153 17.14 9.27 2.94
CA ARG A 153 17.87 10.55 3.12
C ARG A 153 17.04 11.77 2.72
N CYS A 154 16.11 11.61 1.78
CA CYS A 154 15.27 12.72 1.31
C CYS A 154 14.07 13.00 2.21
N ARG A 155 13.82 12.17 3.24
CA ARG A 155 12.75 12.39 4.21
C ARG A 155 13.32 13.10 5.44
N PRO A 156 12.55 13.99 6.09
CA PRO A 156 12.90 14.47 7.42
C PRO A 156 12.98 13.25 8.35
N ALA A 157 14.18 12.96 8.84
CA ALA A 157 14.42 11.77 9.64
C ALA A 157 14.03 12.06 11.09
N ASP A 158 12.99 11.40 11.58
CA ASP A 158 12.78 11.23 13.01
C ASP A 158 13.69 10.09 13.50
N GLY A 159 14.59 10.39 14.44
CA GLY A 159 15.46 9.41 15.08
C GLY A 159 16.95 9.46 14.67
N PRO A 160 17.71 8.39 14.95
CA PRO A 160 19.16 8.36 14.76
C PRO A 160 19.58 8.63 13.32
N PRO A 161 20.68 9.37 13.09
CA PRO A 161 21.09 9.78 11.74
C PRO A 161 21.36 8.58 10.83
N LEU A 162 20.94 8.72 9.56
CA LEU A 162 21.19 7.73 8.52
C LEU A 162 22.64 7.84 8.00
N VAL A 163 23.51 6.97 8.51
CA VAL A 163 24.94 6.90 8.16
C VAL A 163 25.26 5.89 7.05
N THR A 164 24.28 5.05 6.66
CA THR A 164 24.50 3.95 5.71
C THR A 164 24.80 4.50 4.29
N PRO A 165 25.94 4.13 3.67
CA PRO A 165 26.30 4.56 2.32
C PRO A 165 25.53 3.79 1.24
N THR A 166 25.45 4.36 0.03
CA THR A 166 25.06 3.60 -1.17
C THR A 166 26.24 2.76 -1.64
N ARG A 167 25.96 1.62 -2.27
CA ARG A 167 26.96 0.72 -2.83
C ARG A 167 27.13 0.90 -4.34
N ASP A 168 28.34 0.77 -4.85
CA ASP A 168 28.62 0.78 -6.29
C ASP A 168 28.19 -0.56 -6.91
N VAL A 169 27.26 -0.49 -7.86
CA VAL A 169 26.64 -1.66 -8.50
C VAL A 169 27.66 -2.49 -9.27
N ASP A 170 28.51 -1.85 -10.08
CA ASP A 170 29.47 -2.56 -10.92
C ASP A 170 30.60 -3.15 -10.07
N ALA A 171 30.98 -2.47 -8.98
CA ALA A 171 31.92 -3.01 -8.00
C ALA A 171 31.36 -4.26 -7.32
N GLU A 172 30.08 -4.26 -6.92
CA GLU A 172 29.47 -5.44 -6.30
C GLU A 172 29.33 -6.61 -7.26
N VAL A 173 28.96 -6.37 -8.52
CA VAL A 173 28.91 -7.43 -9.55
C VAL A 173 30.29 -8.06 -9.76
N ARG A 174 31.36 -7.25 -9.84
CA ARG A 174 32.73 -7.76 -9.95
C ARG A 174 33.12 -8.61 -8.74
N ARG A 175 32.80 -8.14 -7.54
CA ARG A 175 33.06 -8.87 -6.29
C ARG A 175 32.29 -10.20 -6.24
N TRP A 176 31.01 -10.19 -6.60
CA TRP A 176 30.17 -11.38 -6.66
C TRP A 176 30.70 -12.41 -7.67
N ARG A 177 31.04 -11.99 -8.89
CA ARG A 177 31.65 -12.89 -9.90
C ARG A 177 32.96 -13.51 -9.39
N GLY A 178 33.81 -12.71 -8.74
CA GLY A 178 35.09 -13.17 -8.20
C GLY A 178 34.97 -14.17 -7.04
N ARG A 179 33.84 -14.20 -6.32
CA ARG A 179 33.59 -15.17 -5.24
C ARG A 179 33.01 -16.50 -5.73
N ARG A 180 32.55 -16.60 -6.98
CA ARG A 180 31.98 -17.83 -7.52
C ARG A 180 33.07 -18.78 -8.03
N PRO A 181 33.07 -20.05 -7.61
CA PRO A 181 33.94 -21.08 -8.18
C PRO A 181 33.40 -21.47 -9.56
N GLY A 182 33.88 -20.83 -10.62
CA GLY A 182 33.48 -21.14 -11.99
C GLY A 182 33.59 -20.00 -13.02
N GLY A 183 34.15 -18.84 -12.64
CA GLY A 183 34.42 -17.73 -13.56
C GLY A 183 35.88 -17.68 -14.03
N ALA A 184 36.35 -18.73 -14.70
CA ALA A 184 37.56 -18.75 -15.52
C ALA A 184 37.28 -19.54 -16.80
#